data_AF-A0A3S0MG29-F1
#
_entry.id   AF-A0A3S0MG29-F1
#
_cell.length_a   1.000
_cell.length_b   1.000
_cell.length_c   1.000
_cell.angle_alpha   90.00
_cell.angle_beta   90.00
_cell.angle_gamma   90.00
#
_symmetry.space_group_name_H-M   'P 1'
#
loop_
_entity.id
_entity.type
_entity.pdbx_description
1 polymer ?
#
loop_
_entity_poly.entity_id
_entity_poly.type
_entity_poly.pdbx_seq_one_letter_code
_entity_poly.pdbx_strand_id
1 'polypeptide(L)'
;MEEKVTIELAPIIGASIAAIATLLGVSIANWFNSRQLQQNHDLSVARYQVETKTAKSEELYLSLFQWHKDLSSIYILHLRYFVGELDYEQVQTILNERFSNTVGTINKIEMLVNVHFPEYKSDLASVHSARKSLAKYLDARAPEKLSKHEFVVEQQSFDTACNEMLERIAQGVSQL
;
A
#
# COMPACT_ATOMS: atom_id res chain seq x y z
N MET A 1 48.22 -39.07 -66.91
CA MET A 1 48.52 -37.76 -66.30
C MET A 1 47.72 -37.73 -65.01
N GLU A 2 48.37 -38.11 -63.91
CA GLU A 2 47.70 -38.24 -62.61
C GLU A 2 47.93 -36.93 -61.85
N GLU A 3 46.89 -36.12 -61.73
CA GLU A 3 46.92 -34.86 -61.01
C GLU A 3 46.93 -35.17 -59.51
N LYS A 4 48.12 -35.11 -58.88
CA LYS A 4 48.24 -35.17 -57.43
C LYS A 4 47.65 -33.89 -56.85
N VAL A 5 46.40 -33.96 -56.42
CA VAL A 5 45.79 -32.96 -55.52
C VAL A 5 46.56 -33.00 -54.21
N THR A 6 47.55 -32.12 -54.05
CA THR A 6 48.13 -31.83 -52.74
C THR A 6 47.10 -31.02 -51.99
N ILE A 7 46.39 -31.65 -51.05
CA ILE A 7 45.52 -30.94 -50.13
C ILE A 7 46.39 -29.94 -49.37
N GLU A 8 46.25 -28.65 -49.68
CA GLU A 8 46.86 -27.59 -48.88
C GLU A 8 46.15 -27.58 -47.51
N LEU A 9 46.80 -28.17 -46.51
CA LEU A 9 46.26 -28.31 -45.15
C LEU A 9 46.13 -26.95 -44.44
N ALA A 10 46.92 -25.95 -44.85
CA ALA A 10 46.98 -24.63 -44.24
C ALA A 10 45.64 -23.87 -44.19
N PRO A 11 44.88 -23.73 -45.31
CA PRO A 11 43.55 -23.11 -45.26
C PRO A 11 42.53 -23.87 -44.41
N ILE A 12 42.61 -25.20 -44.34
CA ILE A 12 41.73 -26.01 -43.49
C ILE A 12 42.01 -25.77 -42.00
N ILE A 13 43.30 -25.72 -41.62
CA ILE A 13 43.73 -25.42 -40.25
C ILE A 13 43.33 -23.98 -39.88
N GLY A 14 43.55 -23.01 -40.77
CA GLY A 14 43.16 -21.62 -40.55
C GLY A 14 41.65 -21.45 -40.35
N ALA A 15 40.84 -22.08 -41.20
CA ALA A 15 39.39 -22.08 -41.06
C ALA A 15 38.92 -22.77 -39.77
N SER A 16 39.59 -23.86 -39.36
CA SER A 16 39.28 -24.58 -38.12
C SER A 16 39.58 -23.73 -36.89
N ILE A 17 40.72 -23.04 -36.87
CA ILE A 17 41.09 -22.12 -35.79
C ILE A 17 40.09 -20.96 -35.71
N ALA A 18 39.71 -20.37 -36.86
CA ALA A 18 38.72 -19.29 -36.91
C ALA A 18 37.33 -19.73 -36.42
N ALA A 19 36.90 -20.95 -36.78
CA ALA A 19 35.64 -21.52 -36.31
C ALA A 19 35.66 -21.76 -34.79
N ILE A 20 36.74 -22.32 -34.25
CA ILE A 20 36.91 -22.53 -32.80
C ILE A 20 36.92 -21.18 -32.06
N ALA A 21 37.67 -20.19 -32.57
CA ALA A 21 37.72 -18.86 -31.99
C ALA A 21 36.34 -18.18 -31.98
N THR A 22 35.57 -18.31 -33.06
CA THR A 22 34.20 -17.78 -33.14
C THR A 22 33.28 -18.46 -32.13
N LEU A 23 33.31 -19.79 -32.04
CA LEU A 23 32.49 -20.55 -31.09
C LEU A 23 32.82 -20.21 -29.64
N LEU A 24 34.11 -20.08 -29.31
CA LEU A 24 34.56 -19.63 -27.99
C LEU A 24 34.10 -18.20 -27.70
N GLY A 25 34.26 -17.28 -28.66
CA GLY A 25 33.82 -15.89 -28.54
C GLY A 25 32.32 -15.77 -28.28
N VAL A 26 31.50 -16.48 -29.06
CA VAL A 26 30.03 -16.52 -28.86
C VAL A 26 29.67 -17.16 -27.52
N SER A 27 30.37 -18.22 -27.11
CA SER A 27 30.10 -18.88 -25.83
C SER A 27 30.39 -17.97 -24.64
N ILE A 28 31.53 -17.26 -24.67
CA ILE A 28 31.90 -16.28 -23.64
C ILE A 28 30.91 -15.11 -23.64
N ALA A 29 30.59 -14.56 -24.80
CA ALA A 29 29.63 -13.46 -24.93
C ALA A 29 28.24 -13.86 -24.39
N ASN A 30 27.76 -15.06 -24.72
CA ASN A 30 26.49 -15.59 -24.20
C ASN A 30 26.53 -15.78 -22.68
N TRP A 31 27.64 -16.28 -22.13
CA TRP A 31 27.79 -16.43 -20.68
C TRP A 31 27.75 -15.08 -19.95
N PHE A 32 28.48 -14.08 -20.45
CA PHE A 32 28.43 -12.72 -19.90
C PHE A 32 27.05 -12.09 -20.03
N ASN A 33 26.41 -12.23 -21.19
CA ASN A 33 25.07 -11.70 -21.43
C ASN A 33 24.04 -12.36 -20.50
N SER A 34 24.09 -13.68 -20.33
CA SER A 34 23.20 -14.40 -19.41
C SER A 34 23.39 -13.94 -17.96
N ARG A 35 24.63 -13.75 -17.52
CA ARG A 35 24.93 -13.24 -16.18
C ARG A 35 24.44 -11.81 -15.99
N GLN A 36 24.66 -10.94 -16.96
CA GLN A 36 24.21 -9.55 -16.92
C GLN A 36 22.67 -9.46 -16.94
N LEU A 37 22.02 -10.30 -17.73
CA LEU A 37 20.56 -10.38 -17.77
C LEU A 37 19.99 -10.81 -16.41
N GLN A 38 20.62 -11.80 -15.77
CA GLN A 38 20.21 -12.24 -14.43
C GLN A 38 20.38 -11.12 -13.39
N GLN A 39 21.53 -10.44 -13.38
CA GLN A 39 21.75 -9.30 -12.48
C GLN A 39 20.75 -8.17 -12.70
N ASN A 40 20.45 -7.84 -13.96
CA ASN A 40 19.44 -6.84 -14.30
C ASN A 40 18.04 -7.28 -13.86
N HIS A 41 17.71 -8.56 -14.00
CA HIS A 41 16.45 -9.12 -13.53
C HIS A 41 16.32 -8.99 -12.01
N ASP A 42 17.36 -9.40 -11.26
CA ASP A 42 17.35 -9.32 -9.80
C ASP A 42 17.21 -7.87 -9.31
N LEU A 43 17.93 -6.93 -9.92
CA LEU A 43 17.78 -5.49 -9.66
C LEU A 43 16.37 -4.98 -10.00
N SER A 44 15.80 -5.45 -11.11
CA SER A 44 14.43 -5.09 -11.51
C SER A 44 13.39 -5.60 -10.51
N VAL A 45 13.54 -6.82 -10.01
CA VAL A 45 12.64 -7.40 -9.01
C VAL A 45 12.74 -6.62 -7.70
N ALA A 46 13.97 -6.30 -7.24
CA ALA A 46 14.17 -5.51 -6.03
C ALA A 46 13.54 -4.11 -6.14
N ARG A 47 13.74 -3.41 -7.26
CA ARG A 47 13.10 -2.11 -7.53
C ARG A 47 11.58 -2.22 -7.52
N TYR A 48 11.03 -3.21 -8.22
CA TYR A 48 9.59 -3.43 -8.29
C TYR A 48 8.98 -3.71 -6.91
N GLN A 49 9.67 -4.44 -6.04
CA GLN A 49 9.22 -4.68 -4.67
C GLN A 49 9.17 -3.38 -3.84
N VAL A 50 10.20 -2.54 -3.93
CA VAL A 50 10.23 -1.23 -3.25
C VAL A 50 9.13 -0.33 -3.78
N GLU A 51 9.00 -0.19 -5.10
CA GLU A 51 7.95 0.63 -5.73
C GLU A 51 6.55 0.15 -5.34
N THR A 52 6.31 -1.16 -5.35
CA THR A 52 5.03 -1.74 -4.95
C THR A 52 4.74 -1.45 -3.48
N LYS A 53 5.73 -1.60 -2.60
CA LYS A 53 5.56 -1.35 -1.17
C LYS A 53 5.27 0.13 -0.91
N THR A 54 6.02 1.05 -1.55
CA THR A 54 5.76 2.49 -1.45
C THR A 54 4.36 2.86 -1.93
N ALA A 55 3.97 2.40 -3.12
CA ALA A 55 2.64 2.68 -3.67
C ALA A 55 1.52 2.16 -2.77
N LYS A 56 1.68 0.96 -2.19
CA LYS A 56 0.69 0.38 -1.29
C LYS A 56 0.65 1.10 0.06
N SER A 57 1.77 1.61 0.56
CA SER A 57 1.81 2.41 1.78
C SER A 57 1.12 3.76 1.60
N GLU A 58 1.36 4.44 0.48
CA GLU A 58 0.66 5.67 0.12
C GLU A 58 -0.85 5.44 0.00
N GLU A 59 -1.24 4.34 -0.66
CA GLU A 59 -2.64 3.94 -0.79
C GLU A 59 -3.30 3.69 0.57
N LEU A 60 -2.59 3.03 1.50
CA LEU A 60 -3.06 2.80 2.87
C LEU A 60 -3.20 4.11 3.63
N TYR A 61 -2.17 4.97 3.58
CA TYR A 61 -2.17 6.27 4.24
C TYR A 61 -3.35 7.13 3.79
N LEU A 62 -3.54 7.29 2.49
CA LEU A 62 -4.62 8.11 1.93
C LEU A 62 -6.00 7.53 2.27
N SER A 63 -6.14 6.20 2.24
CA SER A 63 -7.40 5.55 2.59
C SER A 63 -7.75 5.77 4.07
N LEU A 64 -6.77 5.61 4.98
CA LEU A 64 -6.96 5.85 6.41
C LEU A 64 -7.26 7.33 6.69
N PHE A 65 -6.51 8.25 6.09
CA PHE A 65 -6.70 9.69 6.25
C PHE A 65 -8.10 10.14 5.80
N GLN A 66 -8.55 9.68 4.62
CA GLN A 66 -9.87 10.01 4.11
C GLN A 66 -10.97 9.43 5.02
N TRP A 67 -10.83 8.17 5.44
CA TRP A 67 -11.79 7.53 6.33
C TRP A 67 -11.87 8.20 7.70
N HIS A 68 -10.73 8.60 8.26
CA HIS A 68 -10.64 9.39 9.49
C HIS A 68 -11.41 10.70 9.35
N LYS A 69 -11.12 11.48 8.31
CA LYS A 69 -11.81 12.75 8.03
C LYS A 69 -13.33 12.58 7.88
N ASP A 70 -13.76 11.53 7.19
CA ASP A 70 -15.19 11.24 7.00
C ASP A 70 -15.87 10.92 8.33
N LEU A 71 -15.27 10.04 9.14
CA LEU A 71 -15.81 9.72 10.47
C LEU A 71 -15.79 10.91 11.42
N SER A 72 -14.70 11.68 11.48
CA SER A 72 -14.65 12.88 12.33
C SER A 72 -15.71 13.91 11.90
N SER A 73 -16.01 14.02 10.60
CA SER A 73 -17.12 14.85 10.11
C SER A 73 -18.49 14.34 10.57
N ILE A 74 -18.71 13.02 10.53
CA ILE A 74 -19.93 12.38 11.05
C ILE A 74 -20.09 12.64 12.55
N TYR A 75 -19.00 12.54 13.33
CA TYR A 75 -19.03 12.78 14.77
C TYR A 75 -19.26 14.26 15.10
N ILE A 76 -18.69 15.19 14.33
CA ILE A 76 -18.97 16.62 14.47
C ILE A 76 -20.45 16.93 14.25
N LEU A 77 -21.11 16.31 13.27
CA LEU A 77 -22.55 16.49 13.04
C LEU A 77 -23.37 16.02 14.25
N HIS A 78 -23.03 14.86 14.82
CA HIS A 78 -23.68 14.37 16.03
C HIS A 78 -23.35 15.25 17.25
N LEU A 79 -22.15 15.82 17.34
CA LEU A 79 -21.81 16.76 18.41
C LEU A 79 -22.66 18.03 18.32
N ARG A 80 -22.95 18.53 17.11
CA ARG A 80 -23.88 19.64 16.88
C ARG A 80 -25.31 19.32 17.31
N TYR A 81 -25.73 18.08 17.11
CA TYR A 81 -26.99 17.57 17.70
C TYR A 81 -26.95 17.56 19.23
N PHE A 82 -25.85 17.11 19.84
CA PHE A 82 -25.66 17.12 21.30
C PHE A 82 -25.71 18.51 21.94
N VAL A 83 -25.37 19.57 21.20
CA VAL A 83 -25.44 20.96 21.69
C VAL A 83 -26.73 21.69 21.29
N GLY A 84 -27.66 21.01 20.62
CA GLY A 84 -28.93 21.58 20.17
C GLY A 84 -28.82 22.54 18.99
N GLU A 85 -27.70 22.53 18.25
CA GLU A 85 -27.56 23.32 17.01
C GLU A 85 -28.25 22.67 15.82
N LEU A 86 -28.42 21.35 15.84
CA LEU A 86 -29.14 20.56 14.85
C LEU A 86 -30.14 19.65 15.58
N ASP A 87 -31.22 19.29 14.89
CA ASP A 87 -32.03 18.14 15.29
C ASP A 87 -31.49 16.84 14.65
N TYR A 88 -32.00 15.70 15.11
CA TYR A 88 -31.53 14.40 14.64
C TYR A 88 -31.88 14.15 13.15
N GLU A 89 -33.02 14.66 12.67
CA GLU A 89 -33.45 14.48 11.28
C GLU A 89 -32.56 15.25 10.30
N GLN A 90 -32.15 16.47 10.68
CA GLN A 90 -31.16 17.27 9.96
C GLN A 90 -29.82 16.55 9.88
N VAL A 91 -29.36 15.94 10.99
CA VAL A 91 -28.13 15.12 10.98
C VAL A 91 -28.28 13.97 9.98
N GLN A 92 -29.35 13.18 10.05
CA GLN A 92 -29.56 12.06 9.13
C GLN A 92 -29.63 12.49 7.66
N THR A 93 -30.27 13.63 7.37
CA THR A 93 -30.35 14.20 6.02
C THR A 93 -28.97 14.51 5.48
N ILE A 94 -28.14 15.24 6.24
CA ILE A 94 -26.77 15.57 5.85
C ILE A 94 -25.93 14.31 5.66
N LEU A 95 -26.12 13.30 6.52
CA LEU A 95 -25.37 12.04 6.44
C LEU A 95 -25.68 11.27 5.16
N ASN A 96 -26.96 11.16 4.81
CA ASN A 96 -27.41 10.46 3.61
C ASN A 96 -26.94 11.15 2.32
N GLU A 97 -26.88 12.48 2.31
CA GLU A 97 -26.41 13.25 1.15
C GLU A 97 -24.89 13.16 0.94
N ARG A 98 -24.10 13.10 2.03
CA ARG A 98 -22.64 13.29 1.96
C ARG A 98 -21.80 12.03 2.17
N PHE A 99 -22.31 11.00 2.87
CA PHE A 99 -21.50 9.90 3.37
C PHE A 99 -21.98 8.50 2.93
N SER A 100 -22.58 8.38 1.75
CA SER A 100 -23.10 7.11 1.23
C SER A 100 -22.02 6.03 0.96
N ASN A 101 -20.73 6.39 0.89
CA ASN A 101 -19.64 5.50 0.46
C ASN A 101 -18.65 5.07 1.56
N THR A 102 -18.86 5.42 2.83
CA THR A 102 -17.86 5.25 3.90
C THR A 102 -17.52 3.77 4.22
N VAL A 103 -18.39 2.83 3.87
CA VAL A 103 -18.18 1.38 4.09
C VAL A 103 -17.09 0.80 3.17
N GLY A 104 -16.95 1.33 1.95
CA GLY A 104 -15.94 0.83 1.00
C GLY A 104 -14.51 1.10 1.47
N THR A 105 -14.29 2.25 2.11
CA THR A 105 -12.96 2.70 2.52
C THR A 105 -12.38 1.83 3.64
N ILE A 106 -13.17 1.42 4.63
CA ILE A 106 -12.67 0.58 5.73
C ILE A 106 -12.29 -0.84 5.25
N ASN A 107 -13.08 -1.44 4.36
CA ASN A 107 -12.75 -2.75 3.78
C ASN A 107 -11.42 -2.71 3.01
N LYS A 108 -11.14 -1.59 2.34
CA LYS A 108 -9.87 -1.37 1.64
C LYS A 108 -8.70 -1.27 2.61
N ILE A 109 -8.85 -0.53 3.71
CA ILE A 109 -7.83 -0.41 4.76
C ILE A 109 -7.53 -1.79 5.36
N GLU A 110 -8.57 -2.55 5.74
CA GLU A 110 -8.43 -3.91 6.28
C GLU A 110 -7.70 -4.84 5.31
N MET A 111 -8.03 -4.79 4.02
CA MET A 111 -7.35 -5.58 2.99
C MET A 111 -5.86 -5.21 2.90
N LEU A 112 -5.52 -3.91 2.83
CA LEU A 112 -4.14 -3.44 2.73
C LEU A 112 -3.31 -3.88 3.95
N VAL A 113 -3.85 -3.74 5.16
CA VAL A 113 -3.19 -4.19 6.40
C VAL A 113 -3.04 -5.70 6.44
N ASN A 114 -4.05 -6.47 6.00
CA ASN A 114 -3.97 -7.93 6.05
C ASN A 114 -3.03 -8.54 5.00
N VAL A 115 -2.95 -7.94 3.80
CA VAL A 115 -2.20 -8.48 2.67
C VAL A 115 -0.80 -7.90 2.57
N HIS A 116 -0.66 -6.58 2.74
CA HIS A 116 0.59 -5.87 2.45
C HIS A 116 1.33 -5.41 3.71
N PHE A 117 0.62 -5.08 4.79
CA PHE A 117 1.21 -4.48 5.99
C PHE A 117 0.73 -5.11 7.31
N PRO A 118 0.96 -6.42 7.52
CA PRO A 118 0.50 -7.12 8.72
C PRO A 118 1.07 -6.54 10.02
N GLU A 119 2.17 -5.80 9.96
CA GLU A 119 2.77 -5.06 11.09
C GLU A 119 1.83 -4.01 11.70
N TYR A 120 0.85 -3.49 10.94
CA TYR A 120 -0.10 -2.47 11.41
C TYR A 120 -1.41 -3.05 11.96
N LYS A 121 -1.53 -4.38 12.10
CA LYS A 121 -2.76 -5.02 12.61
C LYS A 121 -3.14 -4.55 14.01
N SER A 122 -2.14 -4.34 14.88
CA SER A 122 -2.38 -3.87 16.24
C SER A 122 -2.88 -2.42 16.25
N ASP A 123 -2.29 -1.55 15.42
CA ASP A 123 -2.69 -0.15 15.32
C ASP A 123 -4.13 -0.05 14.78
N LEU A 124 -4.45 -0.83 13.75
CA LEU A 124 -5.81 -0.89 13.20
C LEU A 124 -6.83 -1.39 14.25
N ALA A 125 -6.47 -2.38 15.07
CA ALA A 125 -7.32 -2.86 16.15
C ALA A 125 -7.61 -1.77 17.21
N SER A 126 -6.60 -0.97 17.57
CA SER A 126 -6.76 0.18 18.47
C SER A 126 -7.72 1.22 17.89
N VAL A 127 -7.58 1.54 16.60
CA VAL A 127 -8.49 2.44 15.87
C VAL A 127 -9.92 1.92 15.88
N HIS A 128 -10.14 0.63 15.61
CA HIS A 128 -11.48 0.02 15.68
C HIS A 128 -12.06 0.06 17.09
N SER A 129 -11.25 -0.17 18.12
CA SER A 129 -11.68 -0.10 19.51
C SER A 129 -12.16 1.30 19.88
N ALA A 130 -11.39 2.34 19.53
CA ALA A 130 -11.76 3.73 19.76
C ALA A 130 -13.02 4.12 18.97
N ARG A 131 -13.13 3.70 17.70
CA ARG A 131 -14.35 3.91 16.91
C ARG A 131 -15.59 3.27 17.56
N LYS A 132 -15.43 2.06 18.10
CA LYS A 132 -16.55 1.32 18.71
C LYS A 132 -17.10 2.05 19.93
N SER A 133 -16.24 2.72 20.71
CA SER A 133 -16.69 3.50 21.86
C SER A 133 -17.60 4.66 21.43
N LEU A 134 -17.31 5.27 20.27
CA LEU A 134 -18.10 6.37 19.71
C LEU A 134 -19.49 5.98 19.17
N ALA A 135 -19.72 4.70 18.86
CA ALA A 135 -20.98 4.26 18.24
C ALA A 135 -22.23 4.60 19.07
N LYS A 136 -22.09 4.64 20.41
CA LYS A 136 -23.19 4.95 21.34
C LYS A 136 -23.71 6.40 21.22
N TYR A 137 -22.91 7.32 20.69
CA TYR A 137 -23.29 8.73 20.53
C TYR A 137 -24.09 8.99 19.24
N LEU A 138 -24.28 7.97 18.40
CA LEU A 138 -24.99 8.09 17.11
C LEU A 138 -26.51 7.85 17.23
N ASP A 139 -26.99 7.48 18.41
CA ASP A 139 -28.40 7.21 18.69
C ASP A 139 -29.20 8.50 18.93
N ALA A 140 -30.47 8.50 18.51
CA ALA A 140 -31.38 9.63 18.68
C ALA A 140 -31.70 9.98 20.15
N ARG A 141 -31.45 9.09 21.10
CA ARG A 141 -31.63 9.34 22.55
C ARG A 141 -30.30 9.50 23.28
N ALA A 142 -29.19 9.55 22.54
CA ALA A 142 -27.86 9.67 23.12
C ALA A 142 -27.70 10.91 24.02
N PRO A 143 -28.18 12.12 23.64
CA PRO A 143 -28.07 13.31 24.50
C PRO A 143 -28.85 13.24 25.81
N GLU A 144 -29.85 12.35 25.93
CA GLU A 144 -30.63 12.18 27.17
C GLU A 144 -29.85 11.42 28.25
N LYS A 145 -28.83 10.64 27.85
CA LYS A 145 -28.17 9.64 28.71
C LYS A 145 -26.65 9.78 28.76
N LEU A 146 -26.05 10.43 27.78
CA LEU A 146 -24.61 10.49 27.60
C LEU A 146 -24.10 11.92 27.71
N SER A 147 -22.88 12.06 28.22
CA SER A 147 -22.26 13.37 28.38
C SER A 147 -21.63 13.85 27.07
N LYS A 148 -21.88 15.12 26.72
CA LYS A 148 -21.12 15.83 25.68
C LYS A 148 -19.61 15.80 25.96
N HIS A 149 -19.21 15.96 27.22
CA HIS A 149 -17.80 15.95 27.59
C HIS A 149 -17.16 14.60 27.29
N GLU A 150 -17.84 13.51 27.63
CA GLU A 150 -17.37 12.14 27.32
C GLU A 150 -17.32 11.90 25.81
N PHE A 151 -18.28 12.42 25.04
CA PHE A 151 -18.22 12.35 23.58
C PHE A 151 -16.95 13.01 23.03
N VAL A 152 -16.64 14.24 23.46
CA VAL A 152 -15.42 14.94 23.00
C VAL A 152 -14.15 14.18 23.38
N VAL A 153 -14.08 13.63 24.59
CA VAL A 153 -12.93 12.83 25.04
C VAL A 153 -12.76 11.56 24.20
N GLU A 154 -13.84 10.83 23.94
CA GLU A 154 -13.79 9.63 23.11
C GLU A 154 -13.48 9.95 21.64
N GLN A 155 -13.94 11.09 21.13
CA GLN A 155 -13.59 11.56 19.79
C GLN A 155 -12.10 11.86 19.70
N GLN A 156 -11.53 12.54 20.69
CA GLN A 156 -10.09 12.79 20.77
C GLN A 156 -9.30 11.48 20.82
N SER A 157 -9.76 10.49 21.57
CA SER A 157 -9.10 9.17 21.61
C SER A 157 -9.10 8.48 20.25
N PHE A 158 -10.19 8.58 19.48
CA PHE A 158 -10.25 8.08 18.11
C PHE A 158 -9.32 8.85 17.17
N ASP A 159 -9.32 10.18 17.24
CA ASP A 159 -8.45 11.03 16.42
C ASP A 159 -6.97 10.75 16.71
N THR A 160 -6.59 10.57 17.98
CA THR A 160 -5.24 10.18 18.39
C THR A 160 -4.85 8.83 17.81
N ALA A 161 -5.70 7.80 17.95
CA ALA A 161 -5.40 6.47 17.41
C ALA A 161 -5.20 6.48 15.88
N CYS A 162 -6.03 7.25 15.15
CA CYS A 162 -5.88 7.42 13.70
C CYS A 162 -4.55 8.13 13.35
N ASN A 163 -4.22 9.21 14.05
CA ASN A 163 -2.99 9.98 13.81
C ASN A 163 -1.73 9.16 14.12
N GLU A 164 -1.72 8.43 15.23
CA GLU A 164 -0.61 7.53 15.59
C GLU A 164 -0.37 6.48 14.49
N MET A 165 -1.44 5.87 13.97
CA MET A 165 -1.33 4.92 12.86
C MET A 165 -0.83 5.59 11.57
N LEU A 166 -1.31 6.79 11.23
CA LEU A 166 -0.84 7.57 10.08
C LEU A 166 0.65 7.91 10.19
N GLU A 167 1.11 8.36 11.36
CA GLU A 167 2.52 8.65 11.63
C GLU A 167 3.38 7.40 11.48
N ARG A 168 2.91 6.27 11.99
CA ARG A 168 3.62 4.99 11.89
C ARG A 168 3.72 4.49 10.44
N ILE A 169 2.69 4.71 9.62
CA ILE A 169 2.74 4.43 8.18
C ILE A 169 3.76 5.34 7.50
N ALA A 170 3.74 6.64 7.77
CA ALA A 170 4.67 7.61 7.18
C ALA A 170 6.14 7.33 7.53
N GLN A 171 6.41 6.95 8.78
CA GLN A 171 7.74 6.52 9.22
C GLN A 171 8.19 5.23 8.51
N GLY A 172 7.27 4.29 8.33
CA GLY A 172 7.53 3.04 7.61
C GLY A 172 7.95 3.26 6.15
N VAL A 173 7.39 4.27 5.48
CA VAL A 173 7.77 4.63 4.10
C VAL A 173 9.15 5.26 4.03
N SER A 174 9.53 6.06 5.02
CA SER A 174 10.83 6.76 5.05
C SER A 174 12.03 5.82 5.25
N GLN A 175 11.79 4.55 5.57
CA GLN A 175 12.80 3.51 5.83
C GLN A 175 12.92 2.49 4.68
N LEU A 176 12.19 2.66 3.58
CA LEU A 176 12.22 1.82 2.38
C LEU A 176 13.27 2.30 1.37
#